data_AF-A0A9N8W8J8-F1
#
_entry.id   AF-A0A9N8W8J8-F1
#
_cell.length_a   1.000
_cell.length_b   1.000
_cell.length_c   1.000
_cell.angle_alpha   90.00
_cell.angle_beta   90.00
_cell.angle_gamma   90.00
#
_symmetry.space_group_name_H-M   'P 1'
#
loop_
_entity.id
_entity.type
_entity.pdbx_description
1 polymer ?
#
loop_
_entity_poly.entity_id
_entity_poly.type
_entity_poly.pdbx_seq_one_letter_code
_entity_poly.pdbx_strand_id
1 'polypeptide(L)'
;MEILVSVLESSEVDLGTLFVCSLTCRGLCKIAVPILYKQPFDLCQESSCFKLISIYLPYLPEYDCQSPKVYELPLFDYPSYLQSLSCGKLWNAIRAYNQGREGMPHLLDVKPLRFLHMLLANARQLSHLGLENWACFQTTSAFHTLYVASQCQRHLKSLEIVVDGLYFPDTLYAPISLESRIAVLIKAQKELKVFTFDGQLFRHGSEIMNALLTQKNTLQELRIYCKHLERFDFVSWLKAIPMLRVFKLRATTSESRELMIYLNQRRMEVGSNFSFTVHETVSFPD
;
A
#
# COMPACT_ATOMS: atom_id res chain seq x y z
N MET A 1 -27.31 17.51 -7.57
CA MET A 1 -26.47 16.29 -7.62
C MET A 1 -25.53 16.18 -6.43
N GLU A 2 -24.93 17.28 -5.96
CA GLU A 2 -23.96 17.28 -4.83
C GLU A 2 -24.49 16.62 -3.55
N ILE A 3 -25.74 16.88 -3.15
CA ILE A 3 -26.37 16.25 -1.96
C ILE A 3 -26.46 14.72 -2.10
N LEU A 4 -26.73 14.22 -3.30
CA LEU A 4 -26.85 12.78 -3.53
C LEU A 4 -25.48 12.10 -3.46
N VAL A 5 -24.44 12.78 -3.94
CA VAL A 5 -23.06 12.30 -3.81
C VAL A 5 -22.67 12.23 -2.33
N SER A 6 -22.93 13.30 -1.55
CA SER A 6 -22.59 13.29 -0.12
C SER A 6 -23.35 12.23 0.67
N VAL A 7 -24.61 11.95 0.33
CA VAL A 7 -25.39 10.86 0.92
C VAL A 7 -24.75 9.51 0.57
N LEU A 8 -24.43 9.26 -0.70
CA LEU A 8 -23.85 7.99 -1.15
C LEU A 8 -22.40 7.77 -0.71
N GLU A 9 -21.64 8.84 -0.45
CA GLU A 9 -20.29 8.77 0.10
C GLU A 9 -20.26 8.64 1.63
N SER A 10 -21.41 8.80 2.30
CA SER A 10 -21.48 8.64 3.75
C SER A 10 -21.15 7.19 4.14
N SER A 11 -20.47 7.03 5.27
CA SER A 11 -20.11 5.72 5.82
C SER A 11 -21.33 4.87 6.22
N GLU A 12 -22.53 5.44 6.21
CA GLU A 12 -23.78 4.78 6.55
C GLU A 12 -24.39 4.02 5.36
N VAL A 13 -23.99 4.34 4.12
CA VAL A 13 -24.48 3.65 2.94
C VAL A 13 -23.70 2.35 2.76
N ASP A 14 -24.41 1.23 2.83
CA ASP A 14 -23.82 -0.08 2.62
C ASP A 14 -23.48 -0.33 1.14
N LEU A 15 -22.56 -1.26 0.90
CA LEU A 15 -22.11 -1.61 -0.45
C LEU A 15 -23.25 -2.12 -1.34
N GLY A 16 -24.21 -2.84 -0.77
CA GLY A 16 -25.38 -3.35 -1.50
C GLY A 16 -26.20 -2.20 -2.08
N THR A 17 -26.43 -1.15 -1.31
CA THR A 17 -27.09 0.07 -1.79
C THR A 17 -26.33 0.71 -2.96
N LEU A 18 -25.00 0.86 -2.85
CA LEU A 18 -24.18 1.40 -3.96
C LEU A 18 -24.26 0.54 -5.22
N PHE A 19 -24.23 -0.80 -5.08
CA PHE A 19 -24.42 -1.71 -6.21
C PHE A 19 -25.80 -1.55 -6.85
N VAL A 20 -26.88 -1.48 -6.07
CA VAL A 20 -28.23 -1.22 -6.60
C VAL A 20 -28.28 0.12 -7.34
N CYS A 21 -27.72 1.19 -6.77
CA CYS A 21 -27.63 2.49 -7.44
C CYS A 21 -26.88 2.40 -8.77
N SER A 22 -25.80 1.61 -8.84
CA SER A 22 -25.02 1.40 -10.06
C SER A 22 -25.82 0.77 -11.21
N LEU A 23 -26.89 0.02 -10.88
CA LEU A 23 -27.72 -0.72 -11.82
C LEU A 23 -29.05 -0.02 -12.14
N THR A 24 -29.43 1.02 -11.37
CA THR A 24 -30.77 1.62 -11.44
C THR A 24 -30.95 2.54 -12.66
N CYS A 25 -30.08 3.54 -12.83
CA CYS A 25 -30.14 4.46 -13.97
C CYS A 25 -28.77 5.07 -14.28
N ARG A 26 -28.59 5.63 -15.48
CA ARG A 26 -27.29 6.20 -15.91
C ARG A 26 -26.75 7.29 -14.98
N GLY A 27 -27.63 8.11 -14.39
CA GLY A 27 -27.23 9.17 -13.46
C GLY A 27 -26.65 8.61 -12.16
N LEU A 28 -27.36 7.66 -11.53
CA LEU A 28 -26.89 6.99 -10.32
C LEU A 28 -25.65 6.13 -10.58
N CYS A 29 -25.59 5.47 -11.74
CA CYS A 29 -24.41 4.71 -12.17
C CYS A 29 -23.15 5.57 -12.22
N LYS A 30 -23.23 6.77 -12.81
CA LYS A 30 -22.12 7.73 -12.88
C LYS A 30 -21.64 8.22 -11.51
N ILE A 31 -22.47 8.13 -10.47
CA ILE A 31 -22.11 8.52 -9.10
C ILE A 31 -21.57 7.31 -8.32
N ALA A 32 -22.28 6.18 -8.37
CA ALA A 32 -21.96 5.00 -7.59
C ALA A 32 -20.68 4.30 -8.05
N VAL A 33 -20.41 4.24 -9.36
CA VAL A 33 -19.23 3.55 -9.90
C VAL A 33 -17.92 4.17 -9.39
N PRO A 34 -17.68 5.48 -9.46
CA PRO A 34 -16.47 6.08 -8.87
C PRO A 34 -16.28 5.73 -7.39
N ILE A 35 -17.35 5.70 -6.59
CA ILE A 35 -17.30 5.38 -5.16
C ILE A 35 -16.89 3.91 -4.94
N LEU A 36 -17.54 2.98 -5.65
CA LEU A 36 -17.24 1.54 -5.57
C LEU A 36 -15.79 1.22 -6.01
N TYR A 37 -15.24 1.99 -6.95
CA TYR A 37 -13.90 1.75 -7.49
C TYR A 37 -12.79 2.58 -6.82
N LYS A 38 -13.07 3.25 -5.69
CA LYS A 38 -12.02 3.83 -4.84
C LYS A 38 -11.07 2.77 -4.27
N GLN A 39 -11.59 1.60 -3.92
CA GLN A 39 -10.84 0.52 -3.28
C GLN A 39 -11.38 -0.87 -3.66
N PRO A 40 -11.47 -1.19 -4.97
CA PRO A 40 -12.24 -2.33 -5.46
C PRO A 40 -11.72 -3.68 -4.92
N PHE A 41 -10.41 -3.80 -4.72
CA PHE A 41 -9.78 -5.01 -4.19
C PHE A 41 -10.07 -5.25 -2.70
N ASP A 42 -10.42 -4.19 -1.96
CA ASP A 42 -10.81 -4.30 -0.55
C ASP A 42 -12.28 -4.69 -0.38
N LEU A 43 -13.12 -4.31 -1.34
CA LEU A 43 -14.56 -4.56 -1.34
C LEU A 43 -14.93 -5.92 -1.92
N CYS A 44 -14.02 -6.53 -2.69
CA CYS A 44 -14.30 -7.78 -3.38
C CYS A 44 -13.99 -8.99 -2.48
N GLN A 45 -14.93 -9.93 -2.43
CA GLN A 45 -14.69 -11.23 -1.81
C GLN A 45 -13.69 -12.03 -2.66
N GLU A 46 -12.82 -12.78 -2.01
CA GLU A 46 -11.74 -13.55 -2.67
C GLU A 46 -12.25 -14.42 -3.83
N SER A 47 -13.43 -15.03 -3.68
CA SER A 47 -14.07 -15.88 -4.69
C SER A 47 -14.51 -15.13 -5.96
N SER A 48 -14.61 -13.81 -5.92
CA SER A 48 -15.11 -12.96 -7.00
C SER A 48 -14.08 -11.95 -7.53
N CYS A 49 -12.91 -11.84 -6.89
CA CYS A 49 -11.84 -10.90 -7.26
C CYS A 49 -11.37 -11.05 -8.71
N PHE A 50 -11.47 -12.25 -9.28
CA PHE A 50 -11.09 -12.47 -10.68
C PHE A 50 -11.93 -11.64 -11.67
N LYS A 51 -13.19 -11.32 -11.35
CA LYS A 51 -14.05 -10.49 -12.21
C LYS A 51 -13.54 -9.06 -12.30
N LEU A 52 -12.91 -8.56 -11.24
CA LEU A 52 -12.25 -7.25 -11.26
C LEU A 52 -11.12 -7.23 -12.28
N ILE A 53 -10.32 -8.29 -12.36
CA ILE A 53 -9.22 -8.36 -13.33
C ILE A 53 -9.74 -8.16 -14.75
N SER A 54 -10.85 -8.80 -15.12
CA SER A 54 -11.48 -8.65 -16.44
C SER A 54 -11.85 -7.21 -16.80
N ILE A 55 -12.24 -6.40 -15.81
CA ILE A 55 -12.61 -4.98 -16.02
C ILE A 55 -11.39 -4.13 -16.39
N TYR A 56 -10.21 -4.52 -15.89
CA TYR A 56 -8.96 -3.79 -16.11
C TYR A 56 -8.16 -4.30 -17.33
N LEU A 57 -8.48 -5.48 -17.87
CA LEU A 57 -7.79 -6.03 -19.05
C LEU A 57 -7.76 -5.08 -20.26
N PRO A 58 -8.84 -4.33 -20.59
CA PRO A 58 -8.82 -3.39 -21.72
C PRO A 58 -7.80 -2.26 -21.58
N TYR A 59 -7.26 -2.03 -20.37
CA TYR A 59 -6.25 -0.99 -20.11
C TYR A 59 -4.81 -1.51 -20.21
N LEU A 60 -4.64 -2.82 -20.37
CA LEU A 60 -3.30 -3.39 -20.58
C LEU A 60 -2.81 -3.04 -21.99
N PRO A 61 -1.52 -2.70 -22.16
CA PRO A 61 -0.93 -2.47 -23.48
C PRO A 61 -1.12 -3.68 -24.42
N GLU A 62 -1.37 -3.42 -25.71
CA GLU A 62 -1.70 -4.46 -26.72
C GLU A 62 -0.66 -5.59 -26.79
N TYR A 63 0.61 -5.29 -26.55
CA TYR A 63 1.73 -6.24 -26.61
C TYR A 63 1.69 -7.33 -25.51
N ASP A 64 0.75 -7.24 -24.56
CA ASP A 64 0.67 -8.14 -23.41
C ASP A 64 -0.35 -9.26 -23.57
N CYS A 65 -1.23 -9.19 -24.57
CA CYS A 65 -2.24 -10.22 -24.83
C CYS A 65 -1.82 -11.07 -26.03
N GLN A 66 -1.49 -12.34 -25.80
CA GLN A 66 -1.16 -13.30 -26.89
C GLN A 66 -2.35 -13.60 -27.82
N SER A 67 -3.54 -13.10 -27.52
CA SER A 67 -4.73 -13.20 -28.35
C SER A 67 -5.13 -11.82 -28.89
N PRO A 68 -5.45 -11.68 -30.19
CA PRO A 68 -6.00 -10.45 -30.74
C PRO A 68 -7.35 -10.19 -30.08
N LYS A 69 -7.37 -9.30 -29.08
CA LYS A 69 -8.58 -9.01 -28.33
C LYS A 69 -9.10 -7.65 -28.73
N VAL A 70 -10.25 -7.68 -29.40
CA VAL A 70 -11.15 -6.53 -29.52
C VAL A 70 -11.83 -6.40 -28.16
N TYR A 71 -11.11 -5.84 -27.19
CA TYR A 71 -11.76 -5.36 -25.98
C TYR A 71 -12.39 -4.01 -26.31
N GLU A 72 -13.72 -3.94 -26.19
CA GLU A 72 -14.36 -2.63 -26.13
C GLU A 72 -13.88 -1.92 -24.86
N LEU A 73 -13.45 -0.67 -25.01
CA LEU A 73 -13.11 0.14 -23.86
C LEU A 73 -14.36 0.26 -22.97
N PRO A 74 -14.21 0.01 -21.66
CA PRO A 74 -15.34 0.13 -20.75
C PRO A 74 -15.85 1.57 -20.70
N LEU A 75 -17.12 1.72 -20.34
CA LEU A 75 -17.78 3.03 -20.23
C LEU A 75 -17.11 3.99 -19.24
N PHE A 76 -16.42 3.44 -18.24
CA PHE A 76 -15.81 4.18 -17.15
C PHE A 76 -14.30 3.95 -17.13
N ASP A 77 -13.54 5.02 -16.89
CA ASP A 77 -12.09 5.01 -16.63
C ASP A 77 -11.81 4.49 -15.21
N TYR A 78 -12.02 3.19 -15.00
CA TYR A 78 -11.89 2.53 -13.69
C TYR A 78 -10.53 2.74 -13.01
N PRO A 79 -9.38 2.69 -13.72
CA PRO A 79 -8.09 2.98 -13.09
C PRO A 79 -8.05 4.37 -12.46
N SER A 80 -8.64 5.39 -13.08
CA SER A 80 -8.60 6.77 -12.58
C SER A 80 -9.30 6.98 -11.24
N TYR A 81 -10.24 6.10 -10.88
CA TYR A 81 -10.98 6.17 -9.61
C TYR A 81 -10.25 5.50 -8.44
N LEU A 82 -9.18 4.74 -8.70
CA LEU A 82 -8.46 3.99 -7.68
C LEU A 82 -7.78 4.93 -6.68
N GLN A 83 -8.16 4.83 -5.41
CA GLN A 83 -7.62 5.61 -4.29
C GLN A 83 -6.78 4.77 -3.31
N SER A 84 -7.07 3.47 -3.22
CA SER A 84 -6.36 2.51 -2.38
C SER A 84 -5.97 1.29 -3.21
N LEU A 85 -4.70 0.86 -3.13
CA LEU A 85 -4.21 -0.34 -3.78
C LEU A 85 -3.35 -1.17 -2.83
N SER A 86 -3.82 -2.38 -2.50
CA SER A 86 -3.05 -3.42 -1.81
C SER A 86 -2.50 -4.41 -2.85
N CYS A 87 -1.17 -4.46 -2.99
CA CYS A 87 -0.49 -5.35 -3.92
C CYS A 87 -0.73 -6.82 -3.60
N GLY A 88 -0.84 -7.19 -2.33
CA GLY A 88 -1.17 -8.55 -1.91
C GLY A 88 -2.56 -8.99 -2.39
N LYS A 89 -3.57 -8.13 -2.24
CA LYS A 89 -4.93 -8.40 -2.72
C LYS A 89 -5.01 -8.42 -4.25
N LEU A 90 -4.30 -7.50 -4.91
CA LEU A 90 -4.18 -7.52 -6.37
C LEU A 90 -3.56 -8.83 -6.86
N TRP A 91 -2.48 -9.28 -6.24
CA TRP A 91 -1.83 -10.54 -6.58
C TRP A 91 -2.79 -11.72 -6.46
N ASN A 92 -3.52 -11.81 -5.34
CA ASN A 92 -4.52 -12.87 -5.13
C ASN A 92 -5.62 -12.82 -6.21
N ALA A 93 -6.09 -11.62 -6.58
CA ALA A 93 -7.06 -11.44 -7.64
C ALA A 93 -6.55 -11.93 -9.00
N ILE A 94 -5.30 -11.59 -9.36
CA ILE A 94 -4.66 -12.04 -10.61
C ILE A 94 -4.40 -13.54 -10.58
N ARG A 95 -3.92 -14.09 -9.46
CA ARG A 95 -3.73 -15.54 -9.30
C ARG A 95 -5.06 -16.28 -9.48
N ALA A 96 -6.13 -15.84 -8.83
CA ALA A 96 -7.46 -16.42 -8.97
C ALA A 96 -7.98 -16.33 -10.42
N TYR A 97 -7.70 -15.22 -11.11
CA TYR A 97 -8.02 -15.06 -12.52
C TYR A 97 -7.24 -16.05 -13.41
N ASN A 98 -5.93 -16.16 -13.21
CA ASN A 98 -5.08 -17.04 -14.00
C ASN A 98 -5.36 -18.52 -13.75
N GLN A 99 -5.75 -18.90 -12.53
CA GLN A 99 -6.15 -20.28 -12.20
C GLN A 99 -7.45 -20.70 -12.89
N GLY A 100 -8.24 -19.76 -13.40
CA GLY A 100 -9.51 -20.02 -14.08
C GLY A 100 -10.58 -20.58 -13.13
N ARG A 101 -11.84 -20.59 -13.58
CA ARG A 101 -12.81 -21.55 -13.04
C ARG A 101 -12.56 -22.90 -13.72
N GLU A 102 -12.73 -23.99 -12.98
CA GLU A 102 -12.86 -25.33 -13.54
C GLU A 102 -13.78 -25.27 -14.78
N GLY A 103 -13.21 -25.52 -15.97
CA GLY A 103 -13.97 -25.59 -17.22
C GLY A 103 -13.84 -24.42 -18.21
N MET A 104 -13.10 -23.33 -17.92
CA MET A 104 -12.74 -22.35 -18.97
C MET A 104 -11.24 -22.41 -19.30
N PRO A 105 -10.85 -22.78 -20.54
CA PRO A 105 -9.46 -22.74 -20.95
C PRO A 105 -8.91 -21.31 -20.85
N HIS A 106 -7.74 -21.19 -20.21
CA HIS A 106 -7.05 -19.94 -19.94
C HIS A 106 -6.88 -19.11 -21.22
N LEU A 107 -7.55 -17.96 -21.30
CA LEU A 107 -7.41 -17.09 -22.47
C LEU A 107 -6.22 -16.12 -22.38
N LEU A 108 -5.70 -15.81 -21.18
CA LEU A 108 -4.56 -14.92 -20.97
C LEU A 108 -3.82 -15.23 -19.67
N ASP A 109 -2.50 -15.43 -19.74
CA ASP A 109 -1.60 -15.37 -18.58
C ASP A 109 -1.32 -13.91 -18.24
N VAL A 110 -2.09 -13.35 -17.31
CA VAL A 110 -1.91 -11.95 -16.88
C VAL A 110 -0.69 -11.86 -16.01
N LYS A 111 0.33 -11.13 -16.48
CA LYS A 111 1.57 -10.88 -15.73
C LYS A 111 1.32 -9.86 -14.61
N PRO A 112 1.43 -10.24 -13.32
CA PRO A 112 1.05 -9.37 -12.21
C PRO A 112 1.77 -8.02 -12.18
N LEU A 113 3.05 -7.99 -12.53
CA LEU A 113 3.86 -6.76 -12.53
C LEU A 113 3.40 -5.74 -13.57
N ARG A 114 3.06 -6.22 -14.77
CA ARG A 114 2.60 -5.32 -15.85
C ARG A 114 1.25 -4.73 -15.49
N PHE A 115 0.38 -5.54 -14.91
CA PHE A 115 -0.91 -5.10 -14.40
C PHE A 115 -0.76 -4.06 -13.29
N LEU A 116 0.13 -4.30 -12.34
CA LEU A 116 0.46 -3.35 -11.28
C LEU A 116 1.01 -2.04 -11.85
N HIS A 117 1.94 -2.08 -12.81
CA HIS A 117 2.45 -0.86 -13.45
C HIS A 117 1.37 -0.09 -14.20
N MET A 118 0.46 -0.79 -14.90
CA MET A 118 -0.67 -0.17 -15.56
C MET A 118 -1.56 0.56 -14.54
N LEU A 119 -1.88 -0.08 -13.41
CA LEU A 119 -2.64 0.57 -12.36
C LEU A 119 -1.90 1.77 -11.78
N LEU A 120 -0.61 1.62 -11.43
CA LEU A 120 0.19 2.72 -10.89
C LEU A 120 0.33 3.89 -11.87
N ALA A 121 0.38 3.64 -13.17
CA ALA A 121 0.48 4.69 -14.18
C ALA A 121 -0.86 5.43 -14.40
N ASN A 122 -2.00 4.76 -14.22
CA ASN A 122 -3.31 5.31 -14.53
C ASN A 122 -4.14 5.72 -13.29
N ALA A 123 -3.75 5.30 -12.09
CA ALA A 123 -4.42 5.64 -10.84
C ALA A 123 -4.09 7.07 -10.39
N ARG A 124 -4.81 8.05 -10.96
CA ARG A 124 -4.60 9.49 -10.72
C ARG A 124 -5.00 9.93 -9.30
N GLN A 125 -5.85 9.17 -8.63
CA GLN A 125 -6.35 9.49 -7.30
C GLN A 125 -5.73 8.62 -6.20
N LEU A 126 -4.71 7.83 -6.53
CA LEU A 126 -4.10 6.90 -5.58
C LEU A 126 -3.50 7.68 -4.41
N SER A 127 -3.99 7.37 -3.22
CA SER A 127 -3.60 8.03 -1.97
C SER A 127 -3.11 7.05 -0.91
N HIS A 128 -3.47 5.77 -1.04
CA HIS A 128 -2.97 4.68 -0.23
C HIS A 128 -2.36 3.60 -1.11
N LEU A 129 -1.12 3.21 -0.80
CA LEU A 129 -0.41 2.12 -1.47
C LEU A 129 0.11 1.14 -0.42
N GLY A 130 -0.39 -0.10 -0.47
CA GLY A 130 0.11 -1.25 0.27
C GLY A 130 0.99 -2.10 -0.62
N LEU A 131 2.25 -2.28 -0.21
CA LEU A 131 3.22 -3.16 -0.84
C LEU A 131 3.41 -4.37 0.06
N GLU A 132 2.52 -5.35 -0.05
CA GLU A 132 2.60 -6.61 0.66
C GLU A 132 3.02 -7.77 -0.25
N ASN A 133 3.39 -8.90 0.36
CA ASN A 133 3.66 -10.17 -0.33
C ASN A 133 4.81 -10.07 -1.37
N TRP A 134 5.93 -9.47 -0.97
CA TRP A 134 7.11 -9.29 -1.81
C TRP A 134 7.72 -10.59 -2.30
N ALA A 135 7.55 -11.68 -1.55
CA ALA A 135 8.01 -13.02 -1.94
C ALA A 135 7.43 -13.50 -3.26
N CYS A 136 6.27 -12.98 -3.68
CA CYS A 136 5.68 -13.29 -4.97
C CYS A 136 6.37 -12.58 -6.15
N PHE A 137 7.16 -11.55 -5.88
CA PHE A 137 7.93 -10.82 -6.88
C PHE A 137 9.41 -11.25 -6.81
N GLN A 138 10.00 -11.56 -7.96
CA GLN A 138 11.47 -11.60 -8.03
C GLN A 138 12.03 -10.25 -7.57
N THR A 139 13.16 -10.21 -6.87
CA THR A 139 13.73 -8.99 -6.27
C THR A 139 13.82 -7.82 -7.26
N THR A 140 14.27 -8.09 -8.49
CA THR A 140 14.33 -7.11 -9.60
C THR A 140 12.98 -6.46 -9.89
N SER A 141 11.91 -7.24 -9.80
CA SER A 141 10.55 -6.80 -10.10
C SER A 141 10.00 -5.88 -9.02
N ALA A 142 10.35 -6.17 -7.77
CA ALA A 142 9.94 -5.35 -6.63
C ALA A 142 10.65 -3.98 -6.64
N PHE A 143 11.94 -3.95 -7.00
CA PHE A 143 12.67 -2.69 -7.22
C PHE A 143 12.08 -1.87 -8.36
N HIS A 144 11.70 -2.52 -9.46
CA HIS A 144 11.09 -1.82 -10.58
C HIS A 144 9.71 -1.27 -10.22
N THR A 145 8.91 -2.01 -9.44
CA THR A 145 7.62 -1.55 -8.90
C THR A 145 7.78 -0.30 -8.03
N LEU A 146 8.74 -0.30 -7.10
CA LEU A 146 9.05 0.88 -6.28
C LEU A 146 9.46 2.08 -7.13
N TYR A 147 10.28 1.84 -8.16
CA TYR A 147 10.69 2.89 -9.07
C TYR A 147 9.48 3.47 -9.81
N VAL A 148 8.63 2.64 -10.42
CA VAL A 148 7.42 3.10 -11.12
C VAL A 148 6.50 3.87 -10.17
N ALA A 149 6.25 3.34 -8.98
CA ALA A 149 5.45 4.02 -7.95
C ALA A 149 6.03 5.41 -7.62
N SER A 150 7.36 5.53 -7.45
CA SER A 150 8.01 6.80 -7.15
C SER A 150 7.88 7.85 -8.25
N GLN A 151 7.74 7.42 -9.51
CA GLN A 151 7.61 8.32 -10.65
C GLN A 151 6.16 8.75 -10.90
N CYS A 152 5.23 7.81 -10.76
CA CYS A 152 3.82 8.01 -11.09
C CYS A 152 3.00 8.58 -9.93
N GLN A 153 3.42 8.32 -8.69
CA GLN A 153 2.63 8.61 -7.49
C GLN A 153 3.37 9.60 -6.60
N ARG A 154 2.91 10.85 -6.61
CA ARG A 154 3.51 11.97 -5.84
C ARG A 154 2.64 12.49 -4.69
N HIS A 155 1.42 11.96 -4.59
CA HIS A 155 0.38 12.40 -3.66
C HIS A 155 -0.07 11.29 -2.71
N LEU A 156 0.77 10.28 -2.47
CA LEU A 156 0.46 9.24 -1.50
C LEU A 156 0.35 9.88 -0.11
N LYS A 157 -0.78 9.62 0.55
CA LYS A 157 -1.07 10.01 1.93
C LYS A 157 -0.72 8.88 2.89
N SER A 158 -0.77 7.64 2.42
CA SER A 158 -0.46 6.45 3.19
C SER A 158 0.40 5.50 2.37
N LEU A 159 1.48 5.02 2.97
CA LEU A 159 2.34 3.99 2.40
C LEU A 159 2.52 2.87 3.41
N GLU A 160 2.23 1.65 2.99
CA GLU A 160 2.38 0.45 3.79
C GLU A 160 3.32 -0.52 3.07
N ILE A 161 4.29 -1.05 3.80
CA ILE A 161 5.31 -1.96 3.27
C ILE A 161 5.38 -3.17 4.20
N VAL A 162 5.02 -4.34 3.68
CA VAL A 162 5.01 -5.60 4.43
C VAL A 162 5.99 -6.58 3.78
N VAL A 163 7.14 -6.81 4.42
CA VAL A 163 8.24 -7.65 3.97
C VAL A 163 8.22 -8.98 4.73
N ASP A 164 7.36 -9.89 4.28
CA ASP A 164 7.26 -11.24 4.83
C ASP A 164 8.27 -12.20 4.19
N GLY A 165 9.02 -12.93 5.04
CA GLY A 165 9.71 -14.16 4.65
C GLY A 165 10.84 -14.04 3.63
N LEU A 166 11.22 -12.83 3.20
CA LEU A 166 12.38 -12.63 2.34
C LEU A 166 13.65 -12.77 3.16
N TYR A 167 14.20 -13.99 3.17
CA TYR A 167 15.62 -14.17 3.38
C TYR A 167 16.29 -13.57 2.14
N PHE A 168 16.78 -12.33 2.22
CA PHE A 168 17.81 -11.89 1.30
C PHE A 168 19.06 -12.62 1.77
N PRO A 169 19.49 -13.73 1.13
CA PRO A 169 20.82 -14.22 1.41
C PRO A 169 21.75 -13.03 1.18
N ASP A 170 22.71 -12.81 2.09
CA ASP A 170 23.70 -11.72 2.06
C ASP A 170 24.63 -11.86 0.83
N THR A 171 24.06 -12.03 -0.36
CA THR A 171 24.76 -12.16 -1.63
C THR A 171 25.31 -10.78 -1.94
N LEU A 172 26.60 -10.66 -1.60
CA LEU A 172 27.66 -9.69 -1.85
C LEU A 172 27.58 -8.74 -3.08
N TYR A 173 26.51 -8.71 -3.88
CA TYR A 173 26.43 -7.97 -5.14
C TYR A 173 25.03 -7.40 -5.48
N ALA A 174 24.33 -6.76 -4.53
CA ALA A 174 23.17 -5.92 -4.87
C ALA A 174 23.54 -4.44 -4.71
N PRO A 175 23.70 -3.67 -5.81
CA PRO A 175 24.25 -2.30 -5.77
C PRO A 175 23.32 -1.25 -5.14
N ILE A 176 22.07 -1.59 -4.81
CA ILE A 176 21.11 -0.70 -4.16
C ILE A 176 20.24 -1.55 -3.23
N SER A 177 20.20 -1.22 -1.94
CA SER A 177 19.38 -1.94 -0.96
C SER A 177 17.89 -1.70 -1.21
N LEU A 178 17.03 -2.60 -0.74
CA LEU A 178 15.58 -2.40 -0.78
C LEU A 178 15.21 -1.11 -0.03
N GLU A 179 15.89 -0.84 1.08
CA GLU A 179 15.74 0.37 1.89
C GLU A 179 15.99 1.63 1.08
N SER A 180 17.02 1.66 0.22
CA SER A 180 17.31 2.81 -0.65
C SER A 180 16.15 3.09 -1.61
N ARG A 181 15.53 2.05 -2.18
CA ARG A 181 14.41 2.21 -3.11
C ARG A 181 13.14 2.68 -2.40
N ILE A 182 12.88 2.14 -1.21
CA ILE A 182 11.81 2.62 -0.33
C ILE A 182 12.04 4.09 0.03
N ALA A 183 13.26 4.46 0.40
CA ALA A 183 13.65 5.83 0.71
C ALA A 183 13.41 6.79 -0.47
N VAL A 184 13.71 6.37 -1.71
CA VAL A 184 13.38 7.13 -2.93
C VAL A 184 11.87 7.33 -3.08
N LEU A 185 11.08 6.27 -2.89
CA LEU A 185 9.62 6.35 -2.95
C LEU A 185 9.06 7.32 -1.90
N ILE A 186 9.53 7.26 -0.66
CA ILE A 186 9.13 8.16 0.43
C ILE A 186 9.47 9.61 0.10
N LYS A 187 10.71 9.88 -0.34
CA LYS A 187 11.18 11.24 -0.70
C LYS A 187 10.41 11.85 -1.87
N ALA A 188 9.87 11.02 -2.76
CA ALA A 188 9.05 11.49 -3.88
C ALA A 188 7.67 12.01 -3.45
N GLN A 189 7.22 11.70 -2.23
CA GLN A 189 5.91 12.11 -1.73
C GLN A 189 5.94 13.52 -1.14
N LYS A 190 4.88 14.29 -1.37
CA LYS A 190 4.69 15.62 -0.77
C LYS A 190 3.70 15.63 0.39
N GLU A 191 2.84 14.62 0.48
CA GLU A 191 1.67 14.60 1.36
C GLU A 191 1.61 13.34 2.24
N LEU A 192 2.74 12.66 2.43
CA LEU A 192 2.76 11.41 3.18
C LEU A 192 2.42 11.67 4.65
N LYS A 193 1.30 11.12 5.12
CA LYS A 193 0.79 11.27 6.50
C LYS A 193 0.98 10.00 7.32
N VAL A 194 0.86 8.84 6.70
CA VAL A 194 0.93 7.54 7.36
C VAL A 194 2.01 6.71 6.70
N PHE A 195 2.93 6.18 7.51
CA PHE A 195 3.91 5.19 7.06
C PHE A 195 3.84 3.95 7.96
N THR A 196 3.67 2.79 7.33
CA THR A 196 3.70 1.49 7.99
C THR A 196 4.80 0.64 7.38
N PHE A 197 5.67 0.13 8.23
CA PHE A 197 6.66 -0.89 7.86
C PHE A 197 6.42 -2.12 8.73
N ASP A 198 6.21 -3.26 8.11
CA ASP A 198 6.18 -4.57 8.74
C ASP A 198 7.23 -5.46 8.07
N GLY A 199 8.16 -6.05 8.80
CA GLY A 199 9.19 -6.88 8.20
C GLY A 199 10.18 -7.48 9.19
N GLN A 200 10.91 -8.53 8.79
CA GLN A 200 11.77 -9.24 9.74
C GLN A 200 13.01 -8.45 10.18
N LEU A 201 13.62 -7.70 9.27
CA LEU A 201 14.92 -7.06 9.49
C LEU A 201 14.86 -5.59 9.04
N PHE A 202 15.23 -4.69 9.94
CA PHE A 202 15.42 -3.27 9.66
C PHE A 202 16.91 -2.91 9.87
N ARG A 203 17.81 -3.67 9.20
CA ARG A 203 19.27 -3.55 9.39
C ARG A 203 19.79 -2.15 9.02
N HIS A 204 19.38 -1.64 7.85
CA HIS A 204 19.80 -0.31 7.38
C HIS A 204 18.65 0.71 7.43
N GLY A 205 17.91 0.66 8.53
CA GLY A 205 16.76 1.53 8.78
C GLY A 205 17.05 3.02 8.62
N SER A 206 18.30 3.45 8.80
CA SER A 206 18.73 4.84 8.71
C SER A 206 18.33 5.51 7.39
N GLU A 207 18.35 4.81 6.25
CA GLU A 207 17.96 5.40 4.96
C GLU A 207 16.46 5.72 4.89
N ILE A 208 15.62 4.78 5.33
CA ILE A 208 14.17 4.95 5.42
C ILE A 208 13.84 6.05 6.43
N MET A 209 14.48 6.02 7.61
CA MET A 209 14.27 7.00 8.66
C MET A 209 14.69 8.41 8.21
N ASN A 210 15.83 8.55 7.51
CA ASN A 210 16.26 9.82 6.92
C ASN A 210 15.32 10.29 5.81
N ALA A 211 14.77 9.37 5.01
CA ALA A 211 13.75 9.70 4.03
C ALA A 211 12.46 10.21 4.70
N LEU A 212 12.00 9.59 5.78
CA LEU A 212 10.84 10.03 6.55
C LEU A 212 11.04 11.41 7.20
N LEU A 213 12.27 11.82 7.54
CA LEU A 213 12.55 13.20 7.99
C LEU A 213 12.24 14.25 6.91
N THR A 214 12.29 13.89 5.62
CA THR A 214 11.84 14.79 4.55
C THR A 214 10.34 15.08 4.64
N GLN A 215 9.60 14.22 5.35
CA GLN A 215 8.16 14.30 5.61
C GLN A 215 7.85 14.86 7.02
N LYS A 216 8.80 15.52 7.69
CA LYS A 216 8.64 15.97 9.09
C LYS A 216 7.42 16.87 9.37
N ASN A 217 6.94 17.57 8.34
CA ASN A 217 5.80 18.49 8.42
C ASN A 217 4.46 17.86 8.01
N THR A 218 4.48 16.63 7.50
CA THR A 218 3.29 15.95 6.94
C THR A 218 3.02 14.63 7.62
N LEU A 219 4.07 13.92 8.06
CA LEU A 219 3.98 12.62 8.72
C LEU A 219 3.32 12.77 10.09
N GLN A 220 2.17 12.09 10.25
CA GLN A 220 1.34 12.10 11.45
C GLN A 220 1.34 10.76 12.16
N GLU A 221 1.50 9.67 11.42
CA GLU A 221 1.51 8.32 11.96
C GLU A 221 2.65 7.49 11.41
N LEU A 222 3.39 6.87 12.32
CA LEU A 222 4.47 5.94 12.03
C LEU A 222 4.22 4.63 12.75
N ARG A 223 4.19 3.54 11.99
CA ARG A 223 4.07 2.19 12.51
C ARG A 223 5.25 1.36 12.03
N ILE A 224 6.02 0.81 12.96
CA ILE A 224 7.15 -0.07 12.67
C ILE A 224 6.92 -1.38 13.42
N TYR A 225 6.75 -2.46 12.66
CA TYR A 225 6.64 -3.82 13.15
C TYR A 225 7.85 -4.57 12.62
N CYS A 226 8.85 -4.81 13.46
CA CYS A 226 10.04 -5.53 13.02
C CYS A 226 10.61 -6.44 14.10
N LYS A 227 11.10 -7.63 13.73
CA LYS A 227 11.64 -8.56 14.73
C LYS A 227 12.91 -8.01 15.37
N HIS A 228 13.82 -7.47 14.55
CA HIS A 228 15.08 -6.91 14.99
C HIS A 228 15.24 -5.49 14.48
N LEU A 229 15.57 -4.60 15.41
CA LEU A 229 15.87 -3.20 15.15
C LEU A 229 17.30 -2.94 15.63
N GLU A 230 18.19 -2.62 14.70
CA GLU A 230 19.55 -2.22 15.07
C GLU A 230 19.55 -0.89 15.81
N ARG A 231 20.65 -0.59 16.51
CA ARG A 231 20.82 0.63 17.30
C ARG A 231 20.55 1.86 16.42
N PHE A 232 19.42 2.52 16.69
CA PHE A 232 19.01 3.72 16.00
C PHE A 232 18.49 4.69 17.06
N ASP A 233 19.01 5.91 17.08
CA ASP A 233 18.59 6.93 18.03
C ASP A 233 17.18 7.46 17.67
N PHE A 234 16.17 6.66 18.02
CA PHE A 234 14.77 7.00 17.85
C PHE A 234 14.40 8.25 18.61
N VAL A 235 15.03 8.52 19.76
CA VAL A 235 14.69 9.69 20.58
C VAL A 235 15.02 10.96 19.80
N SER A 236 16.25 11.09 19.33
CA SER A 236 16.68 12.25 18.53
C SER A 236 15.89 12.36 17.23
N TRP A 237 15.63 11.22 16.58
CA TRP A 237 14.85 11.19 15.35
C TRP A 237 13.39 11.62 15.56
N LEU A 238 12.73 11.13 16.62
CA LEU A 238 11.35 11.47 16.94
C LEU A 238 11.22 12.96 17.27
N LYS A 239 12.21 13.58 17.92
CA LYS A 239 12.25 15.03 18.17
C LYS A 239 12.27 15.84 16.87
N ALA A 240 12.83 15.29 15.80
CA ALA A 240 12.91 15.94 14.50
C ALA A 240 11.59 15.89 13.69
N ILE A 241 10.57 15.14 14.14
CA ILE A 241 9.23 15.07 13.52
C ILE A 241 8.17 15.64 14.46
N PRO A 242 7.91 16.96 14.40
CA PRO A 242 6.97 17.62 15.31
C PRO A 242 5.51 17.24 15.04
N MET A 243 5.16 16.87 13.80
CA MET A 243 3.77 16.54 13.42
C MET A 243 3.34 15.11 13.78
N LEU A 244 4.26 14.29 14.30
CA LEU A 244 3.96 12.90 14.63
C LEU A 244 3.03 12.81 15.85
N ARG A 245 1.84 12.23 15.64
CA ARG A 245 0.78 12.03 16.65
C ARG A 245 0.67 10.58 17.11
N VAL A 246 0.98 9.65 16.21
CA VAL A 246 0.90 8.22 16.49
C VAL A 246 2.23 7.57 16.17
N PHE A 247 2.81 6.90 17.17
CA PHE A 247 4.02 6.11 17.01
C PHE A 247 3.80 4.71 17.57
N LYS A 248 3.73 3.70 16.70
CA LYS A 248 3.60 2.30 17.09
C LYS A 248 4.89 1.57 16.76
N LEU A 249 5.48 0.94 17.77
CA LEU A 249 6.67 0.12 17.61
C LEU A 249 6.39 -1.28 18.17
N ARG A 250 6.55 -2.30 17.36
CA ARG A 250 6.62 -3.69 17.82
C ARG A 250 7.96 -4.23 17.38
N ALA A 251 8.91 -4.32 18.31
CA ALA A 251 10.22 -4.85 18.03
C ALA A 251 10.90 -5.44 19.26
N THR A 252 11.82 -6.37 19.06
CA THR A 252 12.82 -6.70 20.07
C THR A 252 13.96 -5.69 19.94
N THR A 253 14.13 -4.83 20.94
CA THR A 253 15.16 -3.78 20.94
C THR A 253 15.84 -3.78 22.31
N SER A 254 17.16 -3.63 22.37
CA SER A 254 17.87 -3.42 23.64
C SER A 254 17.58 -2.04 24.27
N GLU A 255 17.05 -1.10 23.48
CA GLU A 255 16.82 0.31 23.84
C GLU A 255 15.37 0.62 24.25
N SER A 256 14.54 -0.41 24.42
CA SER A 256 13.10 -0.26 24.64
C SER A 256 12.79 0.59 25.88
N ARG A 257 13.60 0.49 26.94
CA ARG A 257 13.43 1.28 28.17
C ARG A 257 13.61 2.78 27.95
N GLU A 258 14.68 3.21 27.28
CA GLU A 258 14.93 4.63 27.02
C GLU A 258 13.86 5.23 26.11
N LEU A 259 13.48 4.49 25.08
CA LEU A 259 12.38 4.85 24.19
C LEU A 259 11.07 5.01 24.97
N MET A 260 10.76 4.07 25.87
CA MET A 260 9.57 4.13 26.71
C MET A 260 9.58 5.34 27.67
N ILE A 261 10.73 5.68 28.26
CA ILE A 261 10.86 6.87 29.11
C ILE A 261 10.56 8.13 28.29
N TYR A 262 11.18 8.28 27.13
CA TYR A 262 10.97 9.44 26.26
C TYR A 262 9.53 9.55 25.74
N LEU A 263 8.91 8.44 25.32
CA LEU A 263 7.54 8.44 24.82
C LEU A 263 6.53 8.81 25.92
N ASN A 264 6.77 8.37 27.16
CA ASN A 264 5.98 8.79 28.31
C ASN A 264 6.12 10.30 28.57
N GLN A 265 7.33 10.85 28.54
CA GLN A 265 7.56 12.29 28.69
C GLN A 265 6.83 13.09 27.61
N ARG A 266 6.96 12.70 26.34
CA ARG A 266 6.30 13.37 25.22
C ARG A 266 4.77 13.32 25.31
N ARG A 267 4.21 12.22 25.81
CA ARG A 267 2.76 12.11 26.06
C ARG A 267 2.29 13.13 27.11
N MET A 268 3.11 13.41 28.12
CA MET A 268 2.81 14.45 29.10
C MET A 268 2.86 15.86 28.49
N GLU A 269 3.80 16.12 27.59
CA GLU A 269 3.97 17.43 26.92
C GLU A 269 2.87 17.72 25.88
N VAL A 270 2.49 16.73 25.08
CA VAL A 270 1.54 16.90 23.95
C VAL A 270 0.09 16.63 24.37
N GLY A 271 -0.12 16.11 25.58
CA GLY A 271 -1.43 15.74 26.11
C GLY A 271 -2.01 14.47 25.48
N SER A 272 -3.34 14.29 25.61
CA SER A 272 -4.05 13.07 25.18
C SER A 272 -4.02 12.79 23.68
N ASN A 273 -3.50 13.71 22.85
CA ASN A 273 -3.46 13.60 21.40
C ASN A 273 -2.29 12.78 20.86
N PHE A 274 -1.31 12.43 21.71
CA PHE A 274 -0.20 11.54 21.34
C PHE A 274 -0.47 10.13 21.85
N SER A 275 -0.55 9.15 20.94
CA SER A 275 -0.68 7.74 21.30
C SER A 275 0.57 6.97 20.88
N PHE A 276 1.07 6.15 21.80
CA PHE A 276 2.15 5.23 21.51
C PHE A 276 1.89 3.87 22.11
N THR A 277 2.45 2.84 21.46
CA THR A 277 2.41 1.47 21.96
C THR A 277 3.72 0.82 21.59
N VAL A 278 4.45 0.35 22.60
CA VAL A 278 5.66 -0.44 22.43
C VAL A 278 5.33 -1.84 22.91
N HIS A 279 5.38 -2.80 22.00
CA HIS A 279 5.25 -4.21 22.35
C HIS A 279 6.64 -4.82 22.42
N GLU A 280 7.14 -5.04 23.64
CA GLU A 280 8.30 -5.89 23.88
C GLU A 280 7.85 -7.35 23.78
N THR A 281 8.31 -8.05 22.74
CA THR A 281 8.30 -9.51 22.75
C THR A 281 9.52 -9.99 23.50
N VAL A 282 9.33 -10.49 24.72
CA VAL A 282 10.40 -11.18 25.46
C VAL A 282 10.66 -12.51 24.75
N SER A 283 11.71 -12.55 23.92
CA SER A 283 12.23 -13.80 23.39
C SER A 283 13.01 -14.48 24.51
N PHE A 284 12.49 -15.58 25.04
CA PHE A 284 13.29 -16.48 25.89
C PHE A 284 14.37 -17.10 25.01
N PRO A 285 15.63 -17.19 25.47
CA PRO A 285 16.66 -17.93 24.73
C PRO A 285 16.23 -19.40 24.64
N ASP A 286 16.17 -19.91 23.40
CA ASP A 286 16.06 -21.34 23.10
C ASP A 286 17.38 -22.07 23.44
#